data_AF-A0A9P5CSN7-F1
#
_entry.id   AF-A0A9P5CSN7-F1
#
_cell.length_a   1.000
_cell.length_b   1.000
_cell.length_c   1.000
_cell.angle_alpha   90.00
_cell.angle_beta   90.00
_cell.angle_gamma   90.00
#
_symmetry.space_group_name_H-M   'P 1'
#
loop_
_entity.id
_entity.type
_entity.pdbx_description
1 polymer ?
#
loop_
_entity_poly.entity_id
_entity_poly.type
_entity_poly.pdbx_seq_one_letter_code
_entity_poly.pdbx_strand_id
1 'polypeptide(L)'
;MRFTSILAFALPAVALAQSQAYGYSDKCPQCLSACELEITEVAAEQCYYSVFTEVNYIESICEAQDGYNCETTAVNDVCGS
;
A
#
# COMPACT_ATOMS: atom_id res chain seq x y z
N MET A 1 8.47 6.41 -32.00
CA MET A 1 7.89 6.62 -30.65
C MET A 1 7.28 5.28 -30.23
N ARG A 2 7.87 4.59 -29.25
CA ARG A 2 7.38 3.30 -28.72
C ARG A 2 6.80 3.56 -27.34
N PHE A 3 5.47 3.57 -27.23
CA PHE A 3 4.74 3.70 -25.96
C PHE A 3 3.87 2.45 -25.75
N THR A 4 4.50 1.28 -25.56
CA THR A 4 3.77 0.01 -25.43
C THR A 4 4.30 -0.90 -24.33
N SER A 5 4.81 -0.36 -23.22
CA SER A 5 5.33 -1.21 -22.12
C SER A 5 5.04 -0.74 -20.69
N ILE A 6 4.03 0.09 -20.45
CA ILE A 6 3.69 0.50 -19.07
C ILE A 6 2.99 -0.64 -18.30
N LEU A 7 2.34 -1.59 -18.99
CA LEU A 7 1.60 -2.68 -18.35
C LEU A 7 2.44 -3.81 -17.74
N ALA A 8 3.76 -3.86 -17.98
CA ALA A 8 4.61 -4.94 -17.47
C ALA A 8 5.13 -4.69 -16.03
N PHE A 9 5.16 -3.43 -15.57
CA PHE A 9 5.70 -3.08 -14.24
C PHE A 9 4.63 -2.94 -13.14
N ALA A 10 3.36 -2.77 -13.50
CA ALA A 10 2.28 -2.69 -12.51
C ALA A 10 1.96 -4.05 -11.86
N LEU A 11 2.14 -5.15 -12.61
CA LEU A 11 1.96 -6.51 -12.10
C LEU A 11 2.90 -6.85 -10.93
N PRO A 12 4.22 -6.60 -11.02
CA PRO A 12 5.11 -6.82 -9.88
C PRO A 12 4.79 -5.90 -8.70
N ALA A 13 4.46 -4.63 -8.93
CA ALA A 13 4.11 -3.71 -7.84
C ALA A 13 2.88 -4.17 -7.03
N VAL A 14 1.82 -4.65 -7.71
CA VAL A 14 0.63 -5.18 -7.04
C VAL A 14 0.94 -6.46 -6.27
N ALA A 15 1.75 -7.36 -6.82
CA ALA A 15 2.12 -8.60 -6.15
C ALA A 15 2.97 -8.35 -4.89
N LEU A 16 3.92 -7.40 -4.95
CA LEU A 16 4.72 -6.98 -3.80
C LEU A 16 3.85 -6.28 -2.75
N ALA A 17 2.94 -5.39 -3.16
CA ALA A 17 2.00 -4.79 -2.23
C ALA A 17 1.16 -5.86 -1.52
N GLN A 18 0.61 -6.84 -2.27
CA GLN A 18 -0.23 -7.91 -1.71
C GLN A 18 0.54 -8.82 -0.75
N SER A 19 1.81 -9.12 -1.02
CA SER A 19 2.61 -9.97 -0.11
C SER A 19 2.86 -9.29 1.24
N GLN A 20 2.92 -7.95 1.25
CA GLN A 20 3.17 -7.16 2.45
C GLN A 20 1.89 -6.59 3.10
N ALA A 21 0.74 -6.67 2.44
CA ALA A 21 -0.49 -6.00 2.86
C ALA A 21 -1.25 -6.71 3.98
N TYR A 22 -0.94 -7.96 4.31
CA TYR A 22 -1.69 -8.73 5.30
C TYR A 22 -3.22 -8.67 5.03
N GLY A 23 -4.00 -8.14 5.98
CA GLY A 23 -5.45 -7.96 5.87
C GLY A 23 -5.90 -6.91 4.85
N TYR A 24 -5.01 -6.07 4.33
CA TYR A 24 -5.29 -4.96 3.40
C TYR A 24 -5.04 -5.31 1.94
N SER A 25 -5.02 -6.59 1.59
CA SER A 25 -4.66 -7.06 0.23
C SER A 25 -5.55 -6.47 -0.87
N ASP A 26 -6.80 -6.14 -0.55
CA ASP A 26 -7.77 -5.48 -1.45
C ASP A 26 -7.53 -3.97 -1.58
N LYS A 27 -6.75 -3.37 -0.66
CA LYS A 27 -6.38 -1.94 -0.66
C LYS A 27 -5.06 -1.66 -1.39
N CYS A 28 -4.32 -2.69 -1.80
CA CYS A 28 -3.08 -2.53 -2.56
C CYS A 28 -3.18 -1.56 -3.75
N PRO A 29 -4.23 -1.56 -4.59
CA PRO A 29 -4.32 -0.62 -5.72
C PRO A 29 -4.26 0.86 -5.30
N GLN A 30 -4.74 1.18 -4.09
CA GLN A 30 -4.70 2.54 -3.55
C GLN A 30 -3.30 2.92 -3.06
N CYS A 31 -2.51 1.95 -2.58
CA CYS A 31 -1.20 2.21 -1.99
C CYS A 31 -0.03 2.11 -2.98
N LEU A 32 -0.27 1.81 -4.26
CA LEU A 32 0.81 1.59 -5.25
C LEU A 32 1.72 2.81 -5.44
N SER A 33 1.16 4.01 -5.39
CA SER A 33 1.91 5.26 -5.57
C SER A 33 2.88 5.52 -4.43
N ALA A 34 2.63 4.99 -3.22
CA ALA A 34 3.47 5.22 -2.06
C ALA A 34 4.91 4.69 -2.24
N CYS A 35 5.10 3.70 -3.11
CA CYS A 35 6.39 3.04 -3.34
C CYS A 35 6.84 3.09 -4.81
N GLU A 36 6.27 3.98 -5.63
CA GLU A 36 6.52 4.01 -7.08
C GLU A 36 7.96 4.40 -7.46
N LEU A 37 8.68 5.05 -6.54
CA LEU A 37 10.07 5.47 -6.71
C LEU A 37 11.08 4.37 -6.37
N GLU A 38 10.62 3.25 -5.80
CA GLU A 38 11.50 2.16 -5.43
C GLU A 38 11.91 1.33 -6.66
N ILE A 39 13.22 1.32 -6.92
CA ILE A 39 13.79 0.79 -8.17
C ILE A 39 14.17 -0.70 -8.05
N THR A 40 14.12 -1.26 -6.83
CA THR A 40 14.47 -2.66 -6.55
C THR A 40 13.33 -3.36 -5.83
N GLU A 41 13.17 -4.66 -6.06
CA GLU A 41 12.15 -5.48 -5.38
C GLU A 41 12.29 -5.41 -3.86
N VAL A 42 13.52 -5.55 -3.33
CA VAL A 42 13.79 -5.48 -1.88
C VAL A 42 13.38 -4.13 -1.30
N ALA A 43 13.69 -3.02 -1.99
CA ALA A 43 13.31 -1.70 -1.50
C ALA A 43 11.79 -1.49 -1.56
N ALA A 44 11.12 -1.99 -2.60
CA ALA A 44 9.67 -1.98 -2.70
C ALA A 44 8.98 -2.83 -1.62
N GLU A 45 9.49 -4.03 -1.33
CA GLU A 45 8.99 -4.89 -0.23
C GLU A 45 9.10 -4.21 1.13
N GLN A 46 10.23 -3.56 1.41
CA GLN A 46 10.43 -2.80 2.65
C GLN A 46 9.51 -1.58 2.72
N CYS A 47 9.33 -0.88 1.60
CA CYS A 47 8.41 0.25 1.51
C CYS A 47 6.96 -0.19 1.77
N TYR A 48 6.45 -1.21 1.07
CA TYR A 48 5.08 -1.69 1.28
C TYR A 48 4.88 -2.26 2.69
N TYR A 49 5.86 -2.95 3.25
CA TYR A 49 5.82 -3.38 4.65
C TYR A 49 5.64 -2.19 5.59
N SER A 50 6.39 -1.11 5.39
CA SER A 50 6.25 0.12 6.19
C SER A 50 4.88 0.77 6.00
N VAL A 51 4.38 0.86 4.77
CA VAL A 51 3.06 1.42 4.44
C VAL A 51 1.95 0.68 5.17
N PHE A 52 1.90 -0.65 5.05
CA PHE A 52 0.82 -1.42 5.69
C PHE A 52 0.99 -1.57 7.20
N THR A 53 2.21 -1.45 7.72
CA THR A 53 2.45 -1.32 9.17
C THR A 53 1.86 -0.01 9.70
N GLU A 54 2.05 1.09 8.98
CA GLU A 54 1.50 2.40 9.35
C GLU A 54 -0.04 2.40 9.28
N VAL A 55 -0.62 1.81 8.23
CA VAL A 55 -2.09 1.63 8.12
C VAL A 55 -2.62 0.89 9.34
N ASN A 56 -2.01 -0.25 9.70
CA ASN A 56 -2.42 -1.03 10.86
C ASN A 56 -2.28 -0.24 12.17
N TYR A 57 -1.20 0.53 12.30
CA TYR A 57 -0.99 1.38 13.47
C TYR A 57 -2.12 2.42 13.62
N ILE A 58 -2.44 3.15 12.56
CA ILE A 58 -3.51 4.17 12.57
C ILE A 58 -4.88 3.54 12.82
N GLU A 59 -5.18 2.41 12.16
CA GLU A 59 -6.42 1.68 12.38
C GLU A 59 -6.57 1.27 13.85
N SER A 60 -5.52 0.66 14.44
CA SER A 60 -5.56 0.21 15.83
C SER A 60 -5.80 1.34 16.83
N ILE A 61 -5.28 2.54 16.56
CA ILE A 61 -5.51 3.73 17.38
C ILE A 61 -6.96 4.20 17.26
N CYS A 62 -7.51 4.19 16.05
CA CYS A 62 -8.91 4.54 15.81
C CYS A 62 -9.84 3.56 16.52
N GLU A 63 -9.58 2.26 16.41
CA GLU A 63 -10.36 1.21 17.09
C GLU A 63 -10.29 1.34 18.61
N ALA A 64 -9.11 1.64 19.16
CA ALA A 64 -8.93 1.86 20.60
C ALA A 64 -9.71 3.07 21.15
N GLN A 65 -10.18 3.96 20.28
CA GLN A 65 -10.98 5.14 20.63
C GLN A 65 -12.47 4.96 20.31
N ASP A 66 -12.93 3.73 20.05
CA ASP A 66 -14.28 3.44 19.57
C ASP A 66 -14.63 4.22 18.28
N GLY A 67 -13.63 4.43 17.42
CA GLY A 67 -13.76 5.17 16.17
C GLY A 67 -14.64 4.45 15.13
N TYR A 68 -15.06 5.20 14.12
CA TYR A 68 -15.89 4.69 13.02
C TYR A 68 -15.07 4.63 11.72
N ASN A 69 -15.23 3.54 10.96
CA ASN A 69 -14.60 3.36 9.64
C ASN A 69 -13.06 3.46 9.69
N CYS A 70 -12.46 2.81 10.68
CA CYS A 70 -11.04 2.92 11.00
C CYS A 70 -10.13 2.42 9.87
N GLU A 71 -10.43 1.26 9.28
CA GLU A 71 -9.70 0.71 8.13
C GLU A 71 -9.61 1.73 6.98
N THR A 72 -10.76 2.21 6.50
CA THR A 72 -10.82 3.17 5.40
C THR A 72 -10.10 4.48 5.75
N THR A 73 -10.23 4.94 7.00
CA THR A 73 -9.57 6.17 7.46
C THR A 73 -8.06 6.02 7.42
N ALA A 74 -7.53 4.91 7.96
CA ALA A 74 -6.11 4.62 7.97
C ALA A 74 -5.53 4.45 6.56
N VAL A 75 -6.21 3.70 5.70
CA VAL A 75 -5.81 3.51 4.29
C VAL A 75 -5.80 4.85 3.56
N ASN A 76 -6.79 5.72 3.77
CA ASN A 76 -6.80 7.04 3.12
C ASN A 76 -5.68 7.96 3.63
N ASP A 77 -5.34 7.89 4.92
CA ASP A 77 -4.29 8.73 5.50
C ASP A 77 -2.89 8.36 4.96
N VAL A 78 -2.63 7.07 4.79
CA VAL A 78 -1.34 6.58 4.29
C VAL A 78 -1.27 6.53 2.77
N CYS A 79 -2.37 6.14 2.11
CA CYS A 79 -2.38 5.81 0.68
C CYS A 79 -3.20 6.78 -0.19
N GLY A 80 -3.82 7.82 0.37
CA GLY A 80 -4.72 8.73 -0.37
C GLY A 80 -4.05 9.81 -1.22
N SER A 81 -2.83 9.60 -1.72
CA SER A 81 -2.03 10.58 -2.48
C SER A 81 -2.50 10.74 -3.93
#